data_AF-A0A4R4EKT0-F1
#
_entry.id   AF-A0A4R4EKT0-F1
#
_cell.length_a   1.000
_cell.length_b   1.000
_cell.length_c   1.000
_cell.angle_alpha   90.00
_cell.angle_beta   90.00
_cell.angle_gamma   90.00
#
_symmetry.space_group_name_H-M   'P 1'
#
loop_
_entity.id
_entity.type
_entity.pdbx_description
1 polymer ?
#
loop_
_entity_poly.entity_id
_entity_poly.type
_entity_poly.pdbx_seq_one_letter_code
_entity_poly.pdbx_strand_id
1 'polypeptide(L)' 'MAAVCTWISRGRPQASGQWLSIPEYGSPEAKRLGYACMSGLAMRRLPNGWEQLRDRSNNFYRCQPY' A
#
# COMPACT_ATOMS: atom_id res chain seq x y z
N MET A 1 13.59 25.81 -7.92
CA MET A 1 12.54 25.60 -6.90
C MET A 1 11.65 24.47 -7.40
N ALA A 2 11.74 23.29 -6.80
CA ALA A 2 10.90 22.16 -7.18
C ALA A 2 9.44 22.50 -6.85
N ALA A 3 8.56 22.46 -7.84
CA ALA A 3 7.14 22.63 -7.63
C ALA A 3 6.66 21.51 -6.70
N VAL A 4 6.35 21.85 -5.45
CA VAL A 4 5.66 20.94 -4.56
C VAL A 4 4.27 20.80 -5.15
N CYS A 5 4.00 19.66 -5.78
CA CYS A 5 2.67 19.28 -6.26
C CYS A 5 1.73 19.09 -5.06
N THR A 6 1.36 20.16 -4.36
CA THR A 6 0.31 20.20 -3.33
C THR A 6 -1.06 20.21 -4.01
N TRP A 7 -1.33 19.19 -4.82
CA TRP A 7 -2.68 18.85 -5.25
C TRP A 7 -3.37 18.18 -4.07
N ILE A 8 -3.88 18.98 -3.12
CA ILE A 8 -4.83 18.51 -2.11
C ILE A 8 -6.11 18.13 -2.88
N SER A 9 -6.11 16.93 -3.41
CA SER A 9 -7.25 16.34 -4.08
C SER A 9 -8.23 15.96 -2.98
N ARG A 10 -9.14 16.88 -2.67
CA ARG A 10 -10.20 16.69 -1.67
C ARG A 10 -11.00 15.44 -2.07
N GLY A 11 -10.75 14.32 -1.38
CA GLY A 11 -11.41 13.03 -1.63
C GLY A 11 -10.53 11.92 -2.23
N ARG A 12 -9.27 12.18 -2.64
CA ARG A 12 -8.35 11.09 -3.02
C ARG A 12 -7.62 10.58 -1.78
N PRO A 13 -7.57 9.25 -1.55
CA PRO A 13 -6.73 8.68 -0.50
C PRO A 13 -5.28 9.17 -0.64
N GLN A 14 -4.69 9.61 0.47
CA GLN A 14 -3.27 10.01 0.50
C GLN A 14 -2.39 8.83 0.87
N ALA A 15 -1.07 9.03 0.93
CA ALA A 15 -0.17 8.07 1.54
C ALA A 15 -0.29 8.12 3.07
N SER A 16 -0.48 6.96 3.70
CA SER A 16 -0.52 6.84 5.15
C SER A 16 0.84 7.22 5.76
N GLY A 17 0.80 7.85 6.94
CA GLY A 17 1.99 8.08 7.76
C GLY A 17 2.67 6.79 8.21
N GLN A 18 1.95 5.67 8.21
CA GLN A 18 2.43 4.38 8.66
C GLN A 18 3.04 3.56 7.51
N TRP A 19 4.11 2.84 7.85
CA TRP A 19 4.77 1.88 6.97
C TRP A 19 4.53 0.46 7.46
N LEU A 20 4.17 -0.43 6.56
CA LEU A 20 4.01 -1.85 6.84
C LEU A 20 5.24 -2.62 6.34
N SER A 21 5.82 -3.44 7.20
CA SER A 21 6.80 -4.44 6.79
C SER A 21 6.02 -5.69 6.39
N ILE A 22 5.98 -6.00 5.09
CA ILE A 22 5.23 -7.15 4.52
C ILE A 22 6.04 -7.77 3.39
N PRO A 23 5.80 -9.05 3.04
CA PRO A 23 6.61 -9.73 2.02
C PRO A 23 6.54 -9.06 0.65
N GLU A 24 7.59 -9.21 -0.16
CA GLU A 24 7.57 -8.78 -1.56
C GLU A 24 6.51 -9.55 -2.37
N TYR A 25 5.86 -8.88 -3.33
CA TYR A 25 4.97 -9.53 -4.27
C TYR A 25 5.64 -10.66 -5.05
N GLY A 26 4.98 -11.81 -5.12
CA GLY A 26 5.49 -13.01 -5.78
C GLY A 26 6.23 -13.97 -4.85
N SER A 27 6.62 -13.53 -3.64
CA SER A 27 7.23 -14.41 -2.62
C SER A 27 6.28 -15.53 -2.18
N PRO A 28 6.82 -16.69 -1.75
CA PRO A 28 6.03 -17.76 -1.13
C PRO A 28 5.24 -17.26 0.10
N GLU A 29 5.85 -16.39 0.90
CA GLU A 29 5.27 -15.78 2.08
C GLU A 29 4.05 -14.92 1.73
N ALA A 30 4.13 -14.11 0.66
CA ALA A 30 2.99 -13.33 0.18
C ALA A 30 1.80 -14.22 -0.21
N LYS A 31 2.06 -15.36 -0.86
CA LYS A 31 1.01 -16.32 -1.25
C LYS A 31 0.35 -16.95 -0.02
N ARG A 32 1.14 -17.23 1.02
CA ARG A 32 0.69 -17.87 2.27
C ARG A 32 -0.08 -16.91 3.19
N LEU A 33 0.43 -15.68 3.36
CA LEU A 33 -0.15 -14.68 4.26
C LEU A 33 -1.29 -13.89 3.61
N GLY A 34 -1.32 -13.81 2.28
CA GLY A 34 -2.31 -13.01 1.56
C GLY A 34 -2.04 -11.50 1.66
N TYR A 35 -0.80 -11.10 1.91
CA TYR A 35 -0.34 -9.71 1.89
C TYR A 35 0.94 -9.58 1.08
N ALA A 36 1.07 -8.48 0.34
CA ALA A 36 2.25 -8.23 -0.47
C ALA A 36 2.55 -6.74 -0.61
N CYS A 37 3.83 -6.40 -0.64
CA CYS A 37 4.29 -5.09 -1.05
C CYS A 37 4.42 -5.05 -2.58
N MET A 38 3.62 -4.20 -3.24
CA MET A 38 3.65 -3.99 -4.69
C MET A 38 4.04 -2.55 -4.98
N SER A 39 5.25 -2.32 -5.46
CA SER A 39 5.73 -0.97 -5.81
C SER A 39 5.58 0.06 -4.68
N GLY A 40 5.77 -0.38 -3.42
CA GLY A 40 5.61 0.47 -2.23
C GLY A 40 4.18 0.62 -1.71
N LEU A 41 3.19 -0.03 -2.34
CA LEU A 41 1.80 -0.10 -1.87
C LEU A 41 1.54 -1.42 -1.16
N ALA A 42 0.94 -1.33 0.03
CA ALA A 42 0.55 -2.51 0.77
C ALA A 42 -0.76 -3.09 0.22
N MET A 43 -0.73 -4.35 -0.18
CA MET A 43 -1.86 -5.02 -0.84
C MET A 43 -2.33 -6.22 -0.02
N ARG A 44 -3.65 -6.44 0.02
CA ARG A 44 -4.30 -7.65 0.53
C ARG A 44 -4.83 -8.48 -0.63
N ARG A 45 -4.62 -9.79 -0.54
CA ARG A 45 -5.12 -10.75 -1.53
C ARG A 45 -6.63 -10.92 -1.38
N LEU A 46 -7.32 -10.87 -2.51
CA LEU A 46 -8.72 -11.22 -2.67
C LEU A 46 -8.84 -12.50 -3.51
N PRO A 47 -10.00 -13.19 -3.50
CA PRO A 47 -10.21 -14.37 -4.35
C PRO A 47 -9.96 -14.12 -5.84
N ASN A 48 -10.25 -12.90 -6.31
CA ASN A 48 -10.15 -12.50 -7.72
C ASN A 48 -9.05 -11.47 -8.01
N GLY A 49 -8.16 -11.18 -7.05
CA GLY A 49 -7.11 -10.18 -7.26
C GLY A 49 -6.49 -9.64 -5.98
N TRP A 50 -6.25 -8.34 -5.96
CA TRP A 50 -5.60 -7.65 -4.86
C TRP A 50 -6.27 -6.29 -4.61
N GLU A 51 -6.30 -5.90 -3.34
CA GLU A 51 -6.85 -4.63 -2.89
C GLU A 51 -5.80 -3.85 -2.10
N GLN A 52 -5.71 -2.54 -2.35
CA GLN A 52 -4.83 -1.66 -1.57
C GLN A 52 -5.35 -1.50 -0.15
N LEU A 53 -4.47 -1.74 0.83
CA LEU A 53 -4.78 -1.56 2.23
C LEU A 53 -4.89 -0.08 2.58
N ARG A 54 -5.88 0.25 3.42
CA ARG A 54 -6.11 1.61 3.90
C ARG A 54 -6.08 1.68 5.41
N ASP A 55 -5.56 2.78 5.93
CA ASP A 55 -5.61 3.11 7.35
C ASP A 55 -7.01 3.60 7.78
N ARG A 56 -7.16 3.91 9.07
CA ARG A 56 -8.44 4.39 9.63
C ARG A 56 -8.88 5.73 9.06
N SER A 57 -7.95 6.51 8.50
CA SER A 57 -8.20 7.78 7.83
C SER A 57 -8.41 7.60 6.32
N ASN A 58 -8.58 6.36 5.86
CA ASN A 58 -8.80 5.98 4.47
C ASN A 58 -7.61 6.32 3.55
N ASN A 59 -6.40 6.47 4.09
CA ASN A 59 -5.16 6.66 3.33
C ASN A 59 -4.52 5.31 2.99
N PHE A 60 -3.83 5.21 1.86
CA PHE A 60 -3.16 3.99 1.44
C PHE A 60 -1.91 3.73 2.28
N TYR A 61 -1.79 2.53 2.85
CA TYR A 61 -0.57 2.14 3.54
C TYR A 61 0.62 2.06 2.58
N ARG A 62 1.74 2.60 3.02
CA ARG A 62 3.05 2.37 2.40
C ARG A 62 3.64 1.09 2.94
N CYS A 63 4.50 0.43 2.15
CA CYS A 63 5.19 -0.76 2.60
C CYS A 63 6.67 -0.76 2.29
N GLN A 64 7.40 -1.55 3.09
CA GLN A 64 8.76 -1.95 2.84
C GLN A 64 8.77 -3.49 2.67
N PRO A 65 9.28 -4.02 1.56
CA PRO A 65 9.38 -5.45 1.35
C PRO A 65 10.45 -6.04 2.28
N TYR A 66 10.21 -7.27 2.73
CA TYR A 66 11.21 -8.16 3.34
C TYR A 66 11.16 -9.54 2.69
#